data_AF-A4EMA1-F1
#
_entry.id   AF-A4EMA1-F1
#
_cell.length_a   1.000
_cell.length_b   1.000
_cell.length_c   1.000
_cell.angle_alpha   90.00
_cell.angle_beta   90.00
_cell.angle_gamma   90.00
#
_symmetry.space_group_name_H-M   'P 1'
#
loop_
_entity.id
_entity.type
_entity.pdbx_description
1 polymer ?
#
loop_
_entity_poly.entity_id
_entity_poly.type
_entity_poly.pdbx_seq_one_letter_code
_entity_poly.pdbx_strand_id
1 'polypeptide(L)' 'MNQRWLLKFKRWAQNPPSPAKIKFVAGILLVCFVMFAIERIWGWPAWLTPNDMRRR' A
#
# COMPACT_ATOMS: atom_id res chain seq x y z
N MET A 1 6.93 18.55 -11.12
CA MET A 1 5.85 18.31 -10.13
C MET A 1 4.56 18.89 -10.66
N ASN A 2 3.50 18.08 -10.80
CA ASN A 2 2.27 18.53 -11.46
C ASN A 2 1.29 19.13 -10.44
N GLN A 3 1.05 20.44 -10.51
CA GLN A 3 0.20 21.21 -9.58
C GLN A 3 -1.23 20.68 -9.48
N ARG A 4 -1.71 19.96 -10.51
CA ARG A 4 -3.01 19.28 -10.50
C ARG A 4 -3.18 18.31 -9.32
N TRP A 5 -2.11 17.65 -8.89
CA TRP A 5 -2.15 16.76 -7.73
C TRP A 5 -2.41 17.52 -6.43
N LEU A 6 -1.79 18.68 -6.24
CA LEU A 6 -2.00 19.53 -5.06
C LEU A 6 -3.46 19.96 -4.93
N LEU A 7 -4.08 20.38 -6.04
CA LEU A 7 -5.50 20.75 -6.09
C LEU A 7 -6.44 19.57 -5.83
N LYS A 8 -6.02 18.34 -6.15
CA LYS A 8 -6.79 17.11 -5.89
C LYS A 8 -6.73 16.72 -4.42
N PHE A 9 -5.54 16.78 -3.80
CA PHE A 9 -5.37 16.55 -2.37
C PHE A 9 -6.12 17.57 -1.51
N LYS A 10 -6.08 18.87 -1.89
CA LYS A 10 -6.88 19.91 -1.23
C LYS A 10 -8.38 19.60 -1.26
N ARG A 11 -8.90 19.18 -2.42
CA ARG A 11 -10.32 18.79 -2.56
C ARG A 11 -10.67 17.55 -1.73
N TRP A 12 -9.78 16.58 -1.62
CA TRP A 12 -9.98 15.41 -0.75
C TRP A 12 -10.05 15.80 0.74
N ALA A 13 -9.25 16.76 1.19
CA ALA A 13 -9.33 17.24 2.57
C ALA A 13 -10.65 17.98 2.86
N GLN A 14 -11.16 18.73 1.89
CA GLN A 14 -12.41 19.50 2.03
C GLN A 14 -13.69 18.67 1.81
N ASN A 15 -13.64 17.71 0.89
CA ASN A 15 -14.73 16.79 0.57
C ASN A 15 -14.16 15.38 0.46
N PRO A 16 -14.02 14.67 1.60
CA PRO A 16 -13.45 13.34 1.58
C PRO A 16 -14.34 12.38 0.81
N PRO A 17 -13.75 11.42 0.07
CA PRO A 17 -14.51 10.33 -0.52
C PRO A 17 -15.24 9.53 0.57
N SER A 18 -16.31 8.84 0.17
CA SER A 18 -17.18 8.08 1.10
C SER A 18 -16.39 7.29 2.16
N PRO A 19 -16.74 7.41 3.45
CA PRO A 19 -16.05 6.73 4.55
C PRO A 19 -15.90 5.22 4.36
N ALA A 20 -16.87 4.58 3.67
CA ALA A 20 -16.82 3.15 3.36
C ALA A 20 -15.62 2.79 2.47
N LYS A 21 -15.31 3.61 1.46
CA LYS A 21 -14.15 3.39 0.58
C LYS A 21 -12.84 3.59 1.32
N ILE A 22 -12.75 4.59 2.19
CA ILE A 22 -11.56 4.84 3.00
C ILE A 22 -11.29 3.66 3.94
N LYS A 23 -12.32 3.16 4.64
CA LYS A 23 -12.20 1.99 5.53
C LYS A 23 -11.79 0.74 4.77
N PHE A 24 -12.33 0.52 3.58
CA PHE A 24 -11.96 -0.62 2.73
C PHE A 24 -10.47 -0.58 2.37
N VAL A 25 -9.99 0.55 1.86
CA VAL A 25 -8.56 0.72 1.50
C VAL A 25 -7.67 0.66 2.74
N ALA A 26 -8.07 1.28 3.85
CA ALA A 26 -7.34 1.22 5.11
C ALA A 26 -7.23 -0.22 5.64
N GLY A 27 -8.28 -1.03 5.51
CA GLY A 27 -8.26 -2.46 5.85
C GLY A 27 -7.27 -3.25 4.99
N ILE A 28 -7.28 -3.04 3.68
CA ILE A 28 -6.29 -3.67 2.78
C ILE A 28 -4.86 -3.27 3.16
N LEU A 29 -4.63 -1.98 3.38
CA LEU A 29 -3.31 -1.49 3.79
C LEU A 29 -2.87 -2.11 5.12
N LEU A 30 -3.78 -2.24 6.08
CA LEU A 30 -3.49 -2.87 7.37
C LEU A 30 -3.04 -4.33 7.17
N VAL A 31 -3.74 -5.10 6.33
CA VAL A 31 -3.34 -6.48 5.99
C VAL A 31 -1.94 -6.51 5.36
N CYS A 32 -1.67 -5.63 4.39
CA CYS A 32 -0.34 -5.54 3.77
C CYS A 32 0.76 -5.19 4.78
N PHE A 33 0.50 -4.21 5.68
CA PHE A 33 1.46 -3.81 6.70
C PHE A 33 1.72 -4.92 7.73
N VAL A 34 0.68 -5.65 8.15
CA VAL A 34 0.82 -6.79 9.05
C VAL A 34 1.67 -7.87 8.39
N MET A 35 1.38 -8.21 7.14
CA MET A 35 2.15 -9.21 6.41
C MET A 35 3.61 -8.79 6.24
N PHE A 36 3.86 -7.52 5.89
CA PHE A 36 5.20 -6.97 5.78
C PHE A 36 5.95 -6.94 7.13
N ALA A 37 5.27 -6.61 8.22
CA ALA A 37 5.87 -6.63 9.56
C ALA A 37 6.27 -8.05 9.97
N ILE A 38 5.42 -9.04 9.67
CA ILE A 38 5.72 -10.45 9.90
C ILE A 38 6.95 -10.88 9.09
N GLU A 39 7.00 -10.55 7.79
CA GLU A 39 8.15 -10.79 6.92
C GLU A 39 9.44 -10.15 7.48
N ARG A 40 9.36 -8.92 7.98
CA ARG A 40 10.51 -8.18 8.50
C ARG A 40 11.05 -8.77 9.81
N ILE A 41 10.19 -9.33 10.66
CA ILE A 41 10.56 -9.86 11.98
C ILE A 41 11.04 -11.31 11.89
N TRP A 42 10.33 -12.17 11.14
CA TRP A 42 10.69 -13.59 11.01
C TRP A 42 11.65 -13.88 9.84
N GLY A 43 11.80 -12.94 8.91
CA GLY A 43 12.48 -13.18 7.65
C GLY A 43 11.59 -13.94 6.66
N TRP A 44 11.90 -13.79 5.37
CA TRP A 44 11.20 -14.52 4.32
C TRP A 44 11.85 -15.89 4.09
N PRO A 45 11.08 -16.99 4.10
CA PRO A 45 11.66 -18.31 3.91
C PRO A 45 12.23 -18.48 2.49
N ALA A 46 13.38 -19.15 2.37
CA ALA A 46 14.04 -19.39 1.08
C ALA A 46 13.15 -20.13 0.06
N TRP A 47 12.20 -20.96 0.52
CA TRP A 47 11.23 -21.65 -0.33
C TRP A 47 10.11 -20.76 -0.87
N LEU A 48 9.95 -19.56 -0.30
CA LEU A 48 8.94 -18.57 -0.64
C LEU A 48 9.56 -17.37 -1.38
N THR A 49 10.89 -17.32 -1.46
CA THR A 49 11.65 -16.36 -2.26
C THR A 49 11.39 -16.63 -3.74
N PRO A 50 10.82 -15.69 -4.50
CA PRO A 50 10.64 -15.84 -5.94
C PRO A 50 12.00 -16.02 -6.63
N ASN A 51 12.12 -17.01 -7.52
CA ASN A 51 13.30 -17.13 -8.37
C ASN A 51 13.37 -15.89 -9.27
N ASP A 52 14.48 -15.14 -9.16
CA ASP A 52 14.72 -13.94 -9.95
C ASP A 52 14.78 -14.31 -11.45
N MET A 53 13.72 -13.97 -12.20
CA MET A 53 13.67 -14.12 -13.65
C MET A 53 14.42 -13.00 -14.38
N ARG A 54 15.49 -12.44 -13.80
CA ARG A 54 16.43 -11.62 -14.55
C ARG A 54 17.25 -12.52 -15.49
N ARG A 55 16.61 -12.91 -16.61
CA ARG A 55 17.30 -13.43 -17.79
C ARG A 55 18.27 -12.35 -18.28
N ARG A 56 19.54 -12.74 -18.37
CA ARG A 56 20.55 -12.03 -19.17
C ARG A 56 20.16 -12.05 -20.65
#